data_AF-A0A9P1FHN6-F1
#
_entry.id   AF-A0A9P1FHN6-F1
#
_cell.length_a   1.000
_cell.length_b   1.000
_cell.length_c   1.000
_cell.angle_alpha   90.00
_cell.angle_beta   90.00
_cell.angle_gamma   90.00
#
_symmetry.space_group_name_H-M   'P 1'
#
loop_
_entity.id
_entity.type
_entity.pdbx_description
1 polymer ?
#
loop_
_entity_poly.entity_id
_entity_poly.type
_entity_poly.pdbx_seq_one_letter_code
_entity_poly.pdbx_strand_id
1 'polypeptide(L)'
;MESRNRTEQVAASMRTTYPNMPMVVRAHDEQHVKWLEETLNVKALVPEMIAVRFGTAVFSRLGYPQDEVKAVIQEQITLEIAEIGRETDQANSVKGAAEESAKGDEKKS
;
A
#
# COMPACT_ATOMS: atom_id res chain seq x y z
N MET A 1 -5.20 21.08 1.37
CA MET A 1 -6.49 20.38 1.20
C MET A 1 -6.68 19.80 -0.20
N GLU A 2 -6.34 20.51 -1.28
CA GLU A 2 -6.53 20.02 -2.66
C GLU A 2 -5.89 18.66 -2.98
N SER A 3 -4.69 18.38 -2.45
CA SER A 3 -4.01 17.10 -2.69
C SER A 3 -4.75 15.89 -2.10
N ARG A 4 -5.51 16.07 -1.01
CA ARG A 4 -6.25 14.99 -0.34
C ARG A 4 -7.45 14.57 -1.19
N ASN A 5 -8.31 15.53 -1.51
CA ASN A 5 -9.51 15.29 -2.33
C ASN A 5 -9.18 14.68 -3.70
N ARG A 6 -8.06 15.09 -4.32
CA ARG A 6 -7.66 14.53 -5.61
C ARG A 6 -7.22 13.07 -5.52
N THR A 7 -6.50 12.70 -4.45
CA THR A 7 -6.15 11.30 -4.19
C THR A 7 -7.40 10.45 -4.01
N GLU A 8 -8.36 10.93 -3.21
CA GLU A 8 -9.61 10.21 -2.94
C GLU A 8 -10.41 9.97 -4.23
N GLN A 9 -10.53 10.98 -5.10
CA GLN A 9 -11.21 10.85 -6.39
C GLN A 9 -10.55 9.84 -7.33
N VAL A 10 -9.22 9.89 -7.45
CA VAL A 10 -8.48 8.97 -8.33
C VAL A 10 -8.53 7.55 -7.78
N ALA A 11 -8.34 7.37 -6.47
CA ALA A 11 -8.40 6.06 -5.84
C ALA A 11 -9.79 5.43 -5.99
N ALA A 12 -10.86 6.21 -5.79
CA ALA A 12 -12.23 5.75 -5.98
C ALA A 12 -12.49 5.33 -7.44
N SER A 13 -12.10 6.18 -8.40
CA SER A 13 -12.26 5.90 -9.84
C SER A 13 -11.50 4.64 -10.27
N MET A 14 -10.28 4.45 -9.77
CA MET A 14 -9.47 3.26 -10.05
C MET A 14 -10.07 2.01 -9.44
N ARG A 15 -10.57 2.07 -8.21
CA ARG A 15 -11.21 0.91 -7.54
C ARG A 15 -12.52 0.52 -8.23
N THR A 16 -13.29 1.48 -8.74
CA THR A 16 -14.49 1.18 -9.54
C THR A 16 -14.14 0.48 -10.85
N THR A 17 -13.05 0.90 -11.51
CA THR A 17 -12.64 0.35 -12.82
C THR A 17 -11.93 -1.00 -12.68
N TYR A 18 -11.11 -1.14 -11.63
CA TYR A 18 -10.27 -2.30 -11.37
C TYR A 18 -10.44 -2.79 -9.92
N PRO A 19 -11.56 -3.48 -9.63
CA PRO A 19 -11.94 -3.83 -8.26
C PRO A 19 -10.92 -4.71 -7.55
N ASN A 20 -10.27 -5.63 -8.28
CA ASN A 20 -9.32 -6.60 -7.70
C ASN A 20 -7.85 -6.20 -7.86
N MET A 21 -7.56 -5.01 -8.39
CA MET A 21 -6.17 -4.59 -8.57
C MET A 21 -5.55 -4.20 -7.22
N PRO A 22 -4.39 -4.77 -6.84
CA PRO A 22 -3.63 -4.29 -5.70
C PRO A 22 -3.21 -2.84 -5.94
N MET A 23 -3.50 -1.95 -4.99
CA MET A 23 -3.26 -0.52 -5.12
C MET A 23 -2.62 0.02 -3.85
N VAL A 24 -1.59 0.84 -4.04
CA VAL A 24 -0.96 1.63 -2.98
C VAL A 24 -1.29 3.10 -3.22
N VAL A 25 -1.86 3.74 -2.21
CA VAL A 25 -2.35 5.12 -2.30
C VAL A 25 -1.61 5.99 -1.29
N ARG A 26 -1.13 7.15 -1.75
CA ARG A 26 -0.47 8.12 -0.89
C ARG A 26 -1.49 8.85 0.00
N ALA A 27 -1.44 8.59 1.29
CA ALA A 27 -2.18 9.33 2.30
C ALA A 27 -1.44 10.61 2.72
N HIS A 28 -2.19 11.51 3.38
CA HIS A 28 -1.67 12.78 3.87
C HIS A 28 -1.30 12.71 5.35
N ASP A 29 -2.12 12.00 6.12
CA ASP A 29 -2.04 11.81 7.56
C ASP A 29 -2.59 10.41 7.91
N GLU A 30 -2.38 9.98 9.16
CA GLU A 30 -2.85 8.67 9.65
C GLU A 30 -4.37 8.53 9.59
N GLN A 31 -5.11 9.63 9.74
CA GLN A 31 -6.56 9.61 9.65
C GLN A 31 -7.03 9.32 8.22
N HIS A 32 -6.32 9.84 7.22
CA HIS A 32 -6.56 9.61 5.81
C HIS A 32 -6.14 8.19 5.40
N VAL A 33 -5.11 7.60 6.03
CA VAL A 33 -4.79 6.17 5.86
C VAL A 33 -5.98 5.31 6.25
N LYS A 34 -6.48 5.48 7.47
CA LYS A 34 -7.62 4.69 7.97
C LYS A 34 -8.83 4.82 7.05
N TRP A 35 -9.16 6.03 6.63
CA TRP A 35 -10.29 6.25 5.72
C TRP A 35 -10.11 5.54 4.38
N LEU A 36 -8.92 5.61 3.77
CA LEU A 36 -8.64 4.95 2.49
C LEU A 36 -8.69 3.42 2.61
N GLU A 37 -8.11 2.87 3.68
CA GLU A 37 -8.11 1.43 3.94
C GLU A 37 -9.52 0.91 4.22
N GLU A 38 -10.28 1.56 5.09
CA GLU A 38 -11.63 1.14 5.47
C GLU A 38 -12.64 1.32 4.33
N THR A 39 -12.54 2.41 3.56
CA THR A 39 -13.55 2.78 2.56
C THR A 39 -13.29 2.15 1.20
N LEU A 40 -12.02 2.12 0.76
CA LEU A 40 -11.66 1.71 -0.61
C LEU A 40 -10.88 0.39 -0.64
N ASN A 41 -10.60 -0.22 0.52
CA ASN A 41 -9.81 -1.45 0.65
C ASN A 41 -8.49 -1.36 -0.15
N VAL A 42 -7.83 -0.21 -0.07
CA VAL A 42 -6.51 0.07 -0.67
C VAL A 42 -5.49 0.14 0.44
N LYS A 43 -4.23 -0.25 0.21
CA LYS A 43 -3.17 0.02 1.19
C LYS A 43 -2.81 1.50 1.11
N ALA A 44 -2.85 2.21 2.23
CA ALA A 44 -2.54 3.63 2.26
C ALA A 44 -1.27 3.90 3.06
N LEU A 45 -0.40 4.75 2.53
CA LEU A 45 0.91 5.05 3.11
C LEU A 45 1.01 6.56 3.36
N VAL A 46 1.44 6.96 4.56
CA VAL A 46 1.90 8.33 4.79
C VAL A 46 3.40 8.32 4.52
N PRO A 47 3.88 8.88 3.41
CA PRO A 47 5.31 8.89 3.16
C PRO A 47 5.96 9.83 4.18
N GLU A 48 6.82 9.29 5.03
CA GLU A 48 7.71 10.04 5.93
C GLU A 48 8.81 10.77 5.14
N MET A 49 8.40 11.56 4.14
CA MET A 49 9.32 12.29 3.27
C MET A 49 10.18 13.28 4.04
N ILE A 50 9.80 13.70 5.25
CA ILE A 50 10.65 14.55 6.08
C ILE A 50 11.90 13.78 6.50
N ALA A 51 11.77 12.54 6.98
CA ALA A 51 12.91 11.71 7.38
C ALA A 51 13.81 11.37 6.18
N VAL A 52 13.21 11.06 5.02
CA VAL A 52 13.97 10.76 3.80
C VAL A 52 14.64 12.01 3.20
N ARG A 53 13.98 13.18 3.20
CA ARG A 53 14.56 14.46 2.76
C ARG A 53 15.66 14.94 3.71
N PHE A 54 15.50 14.69 5.00
CA PHE A 54 16.52 15.00 5.99
C PHE A 54 17.71 14.06 5.88
N GLY A 55 17.48 12.75 5.77
CA GLY A 55 18.50 11.74 5.56
C GLY A 55 19.31 11.98 4.28
N THR A 56 18.63 12.26 3.15
CA THR A 56 19.29 12.64 1.89
C THR A 56 20.14 13.90 2.02
N ALA A 57 19.65 14.92 2.72
CA ALA A 57 20.41 16.14 2.98
C ALA A 57 21.63 15.88 3.89
N VAL A 58 21.52 14.96 4.86
CA VAL A 58 22.62 14.53 5.72
C VAL A 58 23.67 13.75 4.92
N PHE A 59 23.27 12.74 4.15
CA PHE A 59 24.19 11.96 3.32
C PHE A 59 24.89 12.81 2.25
N SER A 60 24.17 13.76 1.66
CA SER A 60 24.75 14.73 0.74
C SER A 60 25.80 15.62 1.42
N ARG A 61 25.56 16.03 2.68
CA ARG A 61 26.54 16.81 3.47
C ARG A 61 27.75 15.99 3.91
N LEU A 62 27.58 14.69 4.10
CA LEU A 62 28.67 13.75 4.42
C LEU A 62 29.49 13.34 3.19
N GLY A 63 29.12 13.82 1.99
CA GLY A 63 29.85 13.59 0.75
C GLY A 63 29.54 12.26 0.05
N TYR A 64 28.43 11.60 0.41
CA TYR A 64 28.04 10.36 -0.24
C TYR A 64 27.61 10.60 -1.70
N PRO A 65 27.94 9.69 -2.63
CA PRO A 65 27.48 9.74 -4.01
C PRO A 65 25.95 9.72 -4.08
N GLN A 66 25.38 10.59 -4.92
CA GLN A 66 23.92 10.72 -5.06
C GLN A 66 23.24 9.43 -5.53
N ASP A 67 23.95 8.59 -6.30
CA ASP A 67 23.41 7.36 -6.84
C ASP A 67 23.24 6.28 -5.75
N GLU A 68 24.13 6.23 -4.77
CA GLU A 68 24.02 5.34 -3.61
C GLU A 68 22.83 5.74 -2.73
N VAL A 69 22.66 7.05 -2.50
CA VAL A 69 21.55 7.57 -1.69
C VAL A 69 20.19 7.28 -2.35
N LYS A 70 20.11 7.38 -3.69
CA LYS A 70 18.89 7.02 -4.43
C LYS A 70 18.60 5.52 -4.37
N ALA A 71 19.61 4.67 -4.44
CA ALA A 71 19.45 3.22 -4.37
C ALA A 71 18.80 2.78 -3.05
N VAL A 72 19.25 3.34 -1.92
CA VAL A 72 18.70 3.03 -0.59
C VAL A 72 17.21 3.40 -0.49
N ILE A 73 16.81 4.54 -1.04
CA ILE A 73 15.41 4.97 -1.04
C ILE A 73 14.56 4.06 -1.92
N GLN A 74 15.06 3.71 -3.10
CA GLN A 74 14.36 2.84 -4.02
C GLN A 74 14.19 1.44 -3.45
N GLU A 75 15.18 0.92 -2.73
CA GLU A 75 15.13 -0.35 -2.02
C GLU A 75 14.06 -0.34 -0.93
N GLN A 76 14.00 0.71 -0.11
CA GLN A 76 12.98 0.89 0.92
C GLN A 76 11.56 0.85 0.33
N ILE A 77 11.33 1.60 -0.75
CA ILE A 77 10.03 1.63 -1.45
C ILE A 77 9.67 0.25 -2.02
N THR A 78 10.67 -0.46 -2.57
CA THR A 78 10.47 -1.79 -3.17
C THR A 78 10.13 -2.83 -2.11
N LEU A 79 10.76 -2.76 -0.93
CA LEU A 79 10.46 -3.64 0.19
C LEU A 79 9.03 -3.45 0.70
N GLU A 80 8.58 -2.20 0.88
CA GLU A 80 7.20 -1.92 1.30
C GLU A 80 6.17 -2.43 0.28
N ILE A 81 6.43 -2.26 -1.02
CA ILE A 81 5.53 -2.78 -2.08
C ILE A 81 5.50 -4.31 -2.06
N ALA A 82 6.63 -4.97 -1.83
CA ALA A 82 6.72 -6.42 -1.77
C ALA A 82 6.01 -7.02 -0.54
N GLU A 83 6.00 -6.32 0.60
CA GLU A 83 5.24 -6.72 1.79
C GLU A 83 3.73 -6.74 1.52
N ILE A 84 3.22 -5.74 0.79
CA ILE A 84 1.80 -5.66 0.42
C ILE A 84 1.40 -6.85 -0.45
N GLY A 85 2.24 -7.24 -1.42
CA GLY A 85 1.99 -8.42 -2.26
C GLY A 85 1.84 -9.70 -1.43
N ARG A 86 2.68 -9.89 -0.41
CA ARG A 86 2.62 -11.06 0.48
C ARG A 86 1.39 -11.04 1.41
N GLU A 87 0.98 -9.87 1.91
CA GLU A 87 -0.25 -9.72 2.71
C GLU A 87 -1.49 -10.10 1.89
N THR A 88 -1.57 -9.70 0.61
CA THR A 88 -2.67 -10.09 -0.29
C THR A 88 -2.69 -11.59 -0.62
N ASP A 89 -1.53 -12.21 -0.82
CA ASP A 89 -1.44 -13.65 -1.11
C ASP A 89 -1.85 -14.51 0.09
N GLN A 90 -1.48 -14.10 1.32
CA GLN A 90 -1.91 -14.77 2.54
C GLN A 90 -3.41 -14.59 2.79
N ALA A 91 -3.95 -13.38 2.61
CA ALA A 91 -5.39 -13.13 2.77
C ALA A 91 -6.26 -13.94 1.78
N ASN A 92 -5.77 -14.18 0.56
CA ASN A 92 -6.46 -15.04 -0.42
C ASN A 92 -6.35 -16.53 -0.10
N SER A 93 -5.22 -17.01 0.45
CA SER A 93 -5.09 -18.41 0.89
C SER A 93 -6.03 -18.78 2.05
N VAL A 94 -6.30 -17.84 2.97
CA VAL A 94 -7.21 -18.03 4.11
C VAL A 94 -8.68 -18.01 3.66
N LYS A 95 -9.05 -17.18 2.69
CA LYS A 95 -10.40 -17.18 2.11
C LYS A 95 -10.69 -18.41 1.26
N GLY A 96 -9.71 -18.92 0.49
CA GLY A 96 -9.86 -20.16 -0.28
C GLY A 96 -10.14 -21.39 0.61
N ALA A 97 -9.51 -21.47 1.78
CA ALA A 97 -9.75 -22.57 2.73
C ALA A 97 -11.14 -22.52 3.41
N ALA A 98 -11.71 -21.33 3.57
CA ALA A 98 -13.04 -21.15 4.16
C ALA A 98 -14.18 -21.49 3.18
N GLU A 99 -14.00 -21.23 1.88
CA GLU A 99 -15.02 -21.53 0.86
C GLU A 99 -15.09 -23.02 0.47
N GLU A 100 -13.99 -23.78 0.61
CA GLU A 100 -13.99 -25.22 0.32
C GLU A 100 -14.66 -26.05 1.44
N SER A 101 -14.69 -25.53 2.68
CA SER A 101 -15.34 -26.20 3.82
C SER A 101 -16.87 -26.05 3.85
N ALA A 102 -17.44 -25.09 3.12
CA ALA A 102 -18.88 -24.82 3.13
C ALA A 102 -19.69 -25.63 2.08
N LYS A 103 -19.03 -26.34 1.16
CA LYS A 103 -19.70 -27.11 0.09
C LYS A 103 -19.92 -28.59 0.40
N GLY A 104 -19.52 -29.05 1.60
CA GLY A 104 -19.59 -30.46 2.00
C GLY A 104 -20.90 -30.94 2.62
N ASP A 105 -21.80 -30.04 3.07
CA ASP A 105 -22.92 -30.42 3.95
C ASP A 105 -24.30 -30.52 3.27
N GLU A 106 -24.44 -30.26 1.96
CA GLU A 106 -25.75 -30.29 1.27
C GLU A 106 -26.07 -31.58 0.50
N LYS A 107 -25.35 -32.69 0.75
CA LYS A 107 -25.71 -34.01 0.16
C LYS A 107 -25.83 -35.12 1.20
N LYS A 108 -26.74 -34.96 2.16
CA LYS A 108 -27.35 -36.09 2.88
C LYS A 108 -28.68 -35.67 3.50
N SER A 109 -29.74 -35.72 2.71
CA SER A 109 -31.12 -35.88 3.18
C SER A 109 -31.88 -36.65 2.12
#